data_AF-A0A0F0H488-F1
#
_entry.id   AF-A0A0F0H488-F1
#
_cell.length_a   1.000
_cell.length_b   1.000
_cell.length_c   1.000
_cell.angle_alpha   90.00
_cell.angle_beta   90.00
_cell.angle_gamma   90.00
#
_symmetry.space_group_name_H-M   'P 1'
#
loop_
_entity.id
_entity.type
_entity.pdbx_description
1 polymer ?
#
loop_
_entity_poly.entity_id
_entity_poly.type
_entity_poly.pdbx_seq_one_letter_code
_entity_poly.pdbx_strand_id
1 'polypeptide(L)' 'DYSVKFTPPAGMLVSPQDQGGDDALDSDGDNTGATAVFTLGQTATDRTWDFGLIPATASVGDRVWSDA' A
#
# COMPACT_ATOMS: atom_id res chain seq x y z
N ASP A 1 -16.13 13.11 -9.29
CA ASP A 1 -15.72 11.88 -8.60
C ASP A 1 -14.54 11.26 -9.31
N TYR A 2 -13.63 10.70 -8.53
CA TYR A 2 -12.35 10.17 -8.98
C TYR A 2 -12.07 8.85 -8.27
N SER A 3 -11.21 8.04 -8.88
CA SER A 3 -10.54 6.92 -8.23
C SER A 3 -9.12 6.80 -8.81
N VAL A 4 -8.21 6.23 -8.02
CA VAL A 4 -6.84 5.97 -8.43
C VAL A 4 -6.66 4.47 -8.63
N LYS A 5 -5.95 4.10 -9.71
CA LYS A 5 -5.61 2.70 -10.00
C LYS A 5 -4.11 2.50 -9.95
N PHE A 6 -3.67 1.66 -9.03
CA PHE A 6 -2.33 1.16 -8.93
C PHE A 6 -2.22 -0.18 -9.67
N THR A 7 -1.13 -0.35 -10.42
CA THR A 7 -0.80 -1.63 -11.07
C THR A 7 0.48 -2.15 -10.44
N PRO A 8 0.40 -3.15 -9.55
CA PRO A 8 1.59 -3.74 -8.96
C PRO A 8 2.52 -4.31 -10.05
N PRO A 9 3.83 -4.08 -9.97
CA PRO A 9 4.78 -4.77 -10.83
C PRO A 9 4.81 -6.26 -10.47
N ALA A 10 5.31 -7.09 -11.41
CA ALA A 10 5.43 -8.52 -11.18
C ALA A 10 6.28 -8.83 -9.94
N GLY A 11 5.85 -9.79 -9.13
CA GLY A 11 6.54 -10.18 -7.90
C GLY A 11 6.21 -9.32 -6.67
N MET A 12 5.28 -8.36 -6.78
CA MET A 12 4.72 -7.62 -5.65
C MET A 12 3.29 -8.06 -5.34
N LEU A 13 2.97 -8.08 -4.05
CA LEU A 13 1.63 -8.22 -3.49
C LEU A 13 1.16 -6.87 -2.96
N VAL A 14 -0.16 -6.70 -2.89
CA VAL A 14 -0.80 -5.52 -2.30
C VAL A 14 -0.77 -5.65 -0.78
N SER A 15 -0.45 -4.56 -0.07
CA SER A 15 -0.58 -4.54 1.39
C SER A 15 -2.06 -4.57 1.80
N PRO A 16 -2.38 -4.99 3.04
CA PRO A 16 -3.75 -4.89 3.53
C PRO A 16 -4.26 -3.44 3.47
N GLN A 17 -5.49 -3.27 3.02
CA GLN A 17 -6.17 -1.99 2.90
C GLN A 17 -6.61 -1.45 4.28
N ASP A 18 -6.65 -0.13 4.41
CA ASP A 18 -7.22 0.63 5.54
C ASP A 18 -6.76 0.14 6.92
N GLN A 19 -5.45 -0.07 7.09
CA GLN A 19 -4.90 -0.58 8.35
C GLN A 19 -4.66 0.56 9.35
N GLY A 20 -5.36 0.49 10.48
CA GLY A 20 -5.29 1.52 11.51
C GLY A 20 -6.45 2.49 11.38
N GLY A 21 -6.17 3.79 11.47
CA GLY A 21 -7.18 4.83 11.33
C GLY A 21 -6.60 6.20 10.99
N ASP A 22 -5.42 6.20 10.35
CA ASP A 22 -4.76 7.40 9.85
C ASP A 22 -4.52 7.22 8.35
N ASP A 23 -5.40 7.81 7.56
CA ASP A 23 -5.41 7.73 6.09
C ASP A 23 -4.11 8.25 5.47
N ALA A 24 -3.30 9.02 6.20
CA ALA A 24 -2.00 9.49 5.70
C ALA A 24 -0.88 8.44 5.83
N LEU A 25 -1.15 7.29 6.45
CA LEU A 25 -0.15 6.27 6.79
C LEU A 25 -0.52 4.85 6.34
N ASP A 26 -1.75 4.62 5.91
CA ASP A 26 -2.22 3.30 5.51
C ASP A 26 -2.17 3.11 3.99
N SER A 27 -3.09 2.32 3.43
CA SER A 27 -3.12 2.03 2.00
C SER A 27 -4.57 1.92 1.56
N ASP A 28 -4.96 2.76 0.60
CA ASP A 28 -6.36 2.93 0.22
C ASP A 28 -6.82 1.99 -0.90
N GLY A 29 -5.87 1.35 -1.57
CA GLY A 29 -6.15 0.47 -2.69
C GLY A 29 -6.60 -0.93 -2.23
N ASP A 30 -7.71 -1.39 -2.79
CA ASP A 30 -8.19 -2.77 -2.59
C ASP A 30 -7.24 -3.82 -3.20
N ASN A 31 -7.58 -5.10 -3.07
CA ASN A 31 -6.77 -6.20 -3.62
C ASN A 31 -6.68 -6.19 -5.16
N THR A 32 -7.47 -5.35 -5.85
CA THR A 32 -7.33 -5.12 -7.29
C THR A 32 -6.37 -3.97 -7.58
N GLY A 33 -6.03 -3.14 -6.59
CA GLY A 33 -5.23 -1.93 -6.71
C GLY A 33 -6.08 -0.68 -6.98
N ALA A 34 -7.38 -0.69 -6.72
CA ALA A 34 -8.25 0.47 -6.90
C ALA A 34 -8.63 1.10 -5.56
N THR A 35 -8.60 2.43 -5.46
CA THR A 35 -9.15 3.15 -4.30
C THR A 35 -10.68 3.13 -4.33
N ALA A 36 -11.30 3.44 -3.20
CA ALA A 36 -12.68 3.88 -3.18
C ALA A 36 -12.87 5.12 -4.08
N VAL A 37 -14.12 5.36 -4.50
CA VAL A 37 -14.47 6.57 -5.24
C VAL A 37 -14.55 7.74 -4.26
N PHE A 38 -13.88 8.84 -4.59
CA PHE A 38 -13.87 10.05 -3.77
C PHE A 38 -14.19 11.31 -4.56
N THR A 39 -14.55 12.36 -3.85
CA THR A 39 -14.81 13.69 -4.43
C THR A 39 -13.66 14.61 -4.08
N LEU A 40 -13.08 15.26 -5.09
CA LEU A 40 -12.08 16.31 -4.89
C LEU A 40 -12.66 17.66 -5.35
N GLY A 41 -12.66 18.64 -4.47
CA GLY A 41 -13.07 20.00 -4.79
C GLY A 41 -12.10 20.67 -5.79
N GLN A 42 -12.58 21.64 -6.57
CA GLN A 42 -11.79 22.27 -7.66
C GLN A 42 -10.45 22.86 -7.21
N THR A 43 -10.33 23.28 -5.95
CA THR A 43 -9.09 23.85 -5.39
C THR A 43 -8.49 22.99 -4.29
N ALA A 44 -9.04 21.81 -4.04
CA ALA A 44 -8.56 20.91 -3.00
C ALA A 44 -7.32 20.17 -3.48
N THR A 45 -6.40 19.89 -2.57
CA THR A 45 -5.27 19.00 -2.80
C THR A 45 -5.29 17.95 -1.71
N ASP A 46 -5.40 16.70 -2.14
CA ASP A 46 -5.39 15.53 -1.28
C ASP A 46 -4.20 14.66 -1.66
N ARG A 47 -3.43 14.24 -0.66
CA ARG A 47 -2.19 13.47 -0.82
C ARG A 47 -2.15 12.25 0.11
N THR A 48 -3.30 11.82 0.61
CA THR A 48 -3.39 10.64 1.47
C THR A 48 -3.71 9.38 0.69
N TRP A 49 -3.96 9.47 -0.63
CA TRP A 49 -4.24 8.31 -1.49
C TRP A 49 -2.97 7.53 -1.81
N ASP A 50 -2.63 6.60 -0.94
CA ASP A 50 -1.38 5.84 -0.92
C ASP A 50 -1.60 4.34 -1.19
N PHE A 51 -0.52 3.63 -1.54
CA PHE A 51 -0.59 2.21 -1.88
C PHE A 51 0.69 1.45 -1.54
N GLY A 52 0.61 0.63 -0.49
CA GLY A 52 1.69 -0.24 -0.06
C GLY A 52 1.84 -1.50 -0.92
N LEU A 53 3.09 -1.90 -1.13
CA LEU A 53 3.47 -3.12 -1.84
C LEU A 53 4.41 -3.97 -0.98
N ILE A 54 4.20 -5.27 -1.01
CA ILE A 54 5.01 -6.26 -0.27
C ILE A 54 5.63 -7.22 -1.29
N PRO A 55 6.93 -7.52 -1.24
CA PRO A 55 7.51 -8.56 -2.08
C PRO A 55 6.79 -9.90 -1.88
N ALA A 56 6.39 -10.55 -2.97
CA ALA A 56 5.70 -11.85 -2.91
C ALA A 56 6.57 -12.95 -2.27
N THR A 57 7.88 -12.77 -2.35
CA THR A 57 8.87 -13.59 -1.67
C THR A 57 9.85 -12.68 -0.94
N ALA A 58 9.99 -12.90 0.36
CA ALA A 58 11.07 -12.33 1.15
C ALA A 58 11.73 -13.46 1.95
N SER A 59 13.06 -13.46 1.99
CA SER A 59 13.84 -14.41 2.77
C SER A 59 14.96 -13.66 3.48
N VAL A 60 15.12 -13.91 4.78
CA VAL A 60 16.30 -13.49 5.54
C VAL A 60 17.22 -14.71 5.63
N GLY A 61 18.45 -14.57 5.12
CA GLY A 61 19.46 -15.64 5.09
C GLY A 61 20.22 -15.83 6.42
N ASP A 62 20.71 -17.06 6.58
CA ASP A 62 21.70 -17.64 7.51
C ASP A 62 21.79 -17.07 8.93
N ARG A 63 21.26 -17.86 9.89
CA ARG A 63 21.46 -17.65 11.33
C ARG A 63 22.96 -17.73 11.65
N VAL A 64 23.53 -16.71 12.28
CA VAL A 64 24.77 -16.84 13.07
C VAL A 64 24.40 -16.88 14.54
N TRP A 65 24.79 -17.96 15.21
CA TRP A 65 24.90 -18.01 16.66
C TRP A 65 26.39 -17.99 17.01
N SER A 66 26.78 -17.08 17.89
CA SER A 66 28.11 -17.04 18.50
C SER A 66 27.90 -17.04 20.01
N ASP A 67 27.72 -18.22 20.59
CA ASP A 67 27.94 -18.43 22.03
C ASP A 67 29.40 -18.88 22.21
N ALA A 68 30.23 -17.97 22.70
CA ALA A 68 31.56 -18.27 23.19
C ALA A 68 31.56 -18.24 24.72
#